data_AF-V7IHZ7-F1
#
_entry.id   AF-V7IHZ7-F1
#
_cell.length_a   1.000
_cell.length_b   1.000
_cell.length_c   1.000
_cell.angle_alpha   90.00
_cell.angle_beta   90.00
_cell.angle_gamma   90.00
#
_symmetry.space_group_name_H-M   'P 1'
#
loop_
_entity.id
_entity.type
_entity.pdbx_description
1 polymer ?
#
loop_
_entity_poly.entity_id
_entity_poly.type
_entity_poly.pdbx_seq_one_letter_code
_entity_poly.pdbx_strand_id
1 'polypeptide(L)'
;VPTTNPTSTAIFKSLISLKTRNAIIFSPHPRAKEATNKAADIVLQAAIAAGAPKDLIGWIDQPSVELSNALMHHPDINLIL
;
A
#
# COMPACT_ATOMS: atom_id res chain seq x y z
N VAL A 1 -4.58 -6.18 -1.76
CA VAL A 1 -4.81 -5.71 -3.16
C VAL A 1 -5.01 -6.93 -4.05
N PRO A 2 -6.12 -6.99 -4.83
CA PRO A 2 -6.47 -8.18 -5.61
C PRO A 2 -5.63 -8.34 -6.88
N THR A 3 -5.53 -9.58 -7.37
CA THR A 3 -4.85 -9.93 -8.63
C THR A 3 -5.48 -9.28 -9.86
N THR A 4 -6.79 -9.01 -9.83
CA THR A 4 -7.54 -8.50 -10.98
C THR A 4 -7.29 -7.01 -11.25
N ASN A 5 -7.01 -6.22 -10.21
CA ASN A 5 -6.83 -4.77 -10.31
C ASN A 5 -5.60 -4.31 -9.49
N PRO A 6 -4.39 -4.84 -9.78
CA PRO A 6 -3.25 -4.69 -8.87
C PRO A 6 -2.68 -3.28 -8.84
N THR A 7 -2.66 -2.59 -9.99
CA THR A 7 -2.10 -1.24 -10.12
C THR A 7 -3.14 -0.16 -9.86
N SER A 8 -4.32 -0.26 -10.48
CA SER A 8 -5.41 0.71 -10.33
C SER A 8 -5.88 0.84 -8.88
N THR A 9 -6.01 -0.29 -8.15
CA THR A 9 -6.37 -0.27 -6.73
C THR A 9 -5.28 0.36 -5.87
N ALA A 10 -4.00 0.10 -6.15
CA ALA A 10 -2.89 0.69 -5.43
C ALA A 10 -2.87 2.22 -5.62
N ILE A 11 -2.97 2.68 -6.87
CA ILE A 11 -3.02 4.12 -7.20
C ILE A 11 -4.22 4.79 -6.52
N PHE A 12 -5.43 4.24 -6.70
CA PHE A 12 -6.65 4.78 -6.11
C PHE A 12 -6.53 4.93 -4.59
N LYS A 13 -6.15 3.85 -3.89
CA LYS A 13 -6.05 3.83 -2.43
C LYS A 13 -4.95 4.75 -1.91
N SER A 14 -3.80 4.81 -2.58
CA SER A 14 -2.73 5.76 -2.24
C SER A 14 -3.23 7.20 -2.34
N LEU A 15 -3.87 7.58 -3.44
CA LEU A 15 -4.32 8.96 -3.66
C LEU A 15 -5.34 9.42 -2.61
N ILE A 16 -6.34 8.60 -2.28
CA ILE A 16 -7.33 8.96 -1.26
C ILE A 16 -6.72 8.98 0.15
N SER A 17 -5.74 8.11 0.44
CA SER A 17 -5.02 8.11 1.72
C SER A 17 -4.19 9.37 1.89
N LEU A 18 -3.38 9.71 0.88
CA LEU A 18 -2.58 10.94 0.85
C LEU A 18 -3.46 12.18 1.03
N LYS A 19 -4.58 12.25 0.28
CA LYS A 19 -5.47 13.42 0.31
C LYS A 19 -6.09 13.66 1.70
N THR A 20 -6.26 12.60 2.46
CA THR A 20 -6.84 12.64 3.82
C THR A 20 -5.79 12.66 4.92
N ARG A 21 -4.49 12.78 4.55
CA ARG A 21 -3.33 12.78 5.47
C ARG A 21 -3.18 11.48 6.26
N ASN A 22 -3.54 10.35 5.65
CA ASN A 22 -3.33 9.02 6.20
C ASN A 22 -2.12 8.35 5.55
N ALA A 23 -1.37 7.58 6.35
CA ALA A 23 -0.43 6.59 5.82
C ALA A 23 -1.18 5.31 5.41
N ILE A 24 -0.62 4.56 4.46
CA ILE A 24 -1.22 3.31 3.99
C ILE A 24 -0.16 2.23 3.78
N ILE A 25 -0.49 0.99 4.18
CA ILE A 25 0.34 -0.19 3.94
C ILE A 25 -0.44 -1.18 3.09
N PHE A 26 0.14 -1.62 1.97
CA PHE A 26 -0.47 -2.60 1.08
C PHE A 26 -0.06 -4.03 1.42
N SER A 27 -1.04 -4.90 1.60
CA SER A 27 -0.86 -6.36 1.47
C SER A 27 -1.29 -6.82 0.07
N PRO A 28 -0.35 -7.08 -0.87
CA PRO A 28 -0.68 -7.51 -2.21
C PRO A 28 -0.99 -9.01 -2.30
N HIS A 29 -1.81 -9.40 -3.27
CA HIS A 29 -1.94 -10.83 -3.61
C HIS A 29 -0.61 -11.36 -4.20
N PRO A 30 -0.11 -12.55 -3.80
CA PRO A 30 1.20 -13.06 -4.21
C PRO A 30 1.45 -13.07 -5.73
N ARG A 31 0.41 -13.39 -6.52
CA ARG A 31 0.47 -13.42 -7.99
C ARG A 31 0.60 -12.06 -8.67
N ALA A 32 0.43 -10.95 -7.96
CA ALA A 32 0.47 -9.60 -8.52
C ALA A 32 1.28 -8.61 -7.68
N LYS A 33 2.09 -9.12 -6.74
CA LYS A 33 2.85 -8.30 -5.78
C LYS A 33 3.77 -7.29 -6.44
N GLU A 34 4.46 -7.66 -7.51
CA GLU A 34 5.39 -6.76 -8.19
C GLU A 34 4.66 -5.59 -8.84
N ALA A 35 3.53 -5.86 -9.49
CA ALA A 35 2.71 -4.82 -10.11
C ALA A 35 2.11 -3.87 -9.07
N THR A 36 1.58 -4.40 -7.96
CA THR A 36 1.05 -3.58 -6.85
C THR A 36 2.15 -2.76 -6.19
N ASN A 37 3.27 -3.37 -5.81
CA ASN A 37 4.36 -2.71 -5.09
C ASN A 37 5.01 -1.65 -5.97
N LYS A 38 5.18 -1.92 -7.28
CA LYS A 38 5.73 -0.92 -8.19
C LYS A 38 4.79 0.28 -8.39
N ALA A 39 3.49 0.04 -8.46
CA ALA A 39 2.51 1.13 -8.51
C ALA A 39 2.52 1.97 -7.22
N ALA A 40 2.60 1.34 -6.05
CA ALA A 40 2.71 2.03 -4.77
C ALA A 40 4.01 2.85 -4.67
N ASP A 41 5.15 2.28 -5.08
CA ASP A 41 6.45 2.96 -5.15
C ASP A 41 6.41 4.20 -6.05
N ILE A 42 5.86 4.09 -7.26
CA ILE A 42 5.75 5.25 -8.17
C ILE A 42 4.98 6.40 -7.52
N VAL A 43 3.86 6.10 -6.86
CA VAL A 43 3.06 7.12 -6.16
C VAL A 43 3.83 7.69 -4.95
N LEU A 44 4.53 6.84 -4.21
CA LEU A 44 5.36 7.26 -3.07
C LEU A 44 6.49 8.21 -3.51
N GLN A 45 7.27 7.84 -4.54
CA GLN A 45 8.35 8.68 -5.04
C GLN A 45 7.82 10.05 -5.50
N ALA A 46 6.66 10.06 -6.19
CA ALA A 46 6.02 11.30 -6.60
C ALA A 46 5.56 12.15 -5.40
N ALA A 47 4.99 11.53 -4.37
CA ALA A 47 4.58 12.21 -3.15
C ALA A 47 5.78 12.78 -2.38
N ILE A 48 6.87 12.03 -2.26
CA ILE A 48 8.12 12.47 -1.62
C ILE A 48 8.72 13.65 -2.37
N ALA A 49 8.79 13.57 -3.72
CA ALA A 49 9.26 14.68 -4.55
C ALA A 49 8.42 15.96 -4.35
N ALA A 50 7.14 15.81 -3.99
CA ALA A 50 6.25 16.91 -3.64
C ALA A 50 6.31 17.34 -2.15
N GLY A 51 7.22 16.77 -1.35
CA GLY A 51 7.44 17.12 0.06
C GLY A 51 6.74 16.22 1.08
N ALA A 52 6.16 15.10 0.67
CA ALA A 52 5.60 14.13 1.62
C ALA A 52 6.72 13.39 2.40
N PRO A 53 6.43 12.92 3.63
CA PRO A 53 7.33 12.02 4.37
C PRO A 53 7.66 10.74 3.59
N LYS A 54 8.88 10.21 3.79
CA LYS A 54 9.43 9.07 3.04
C LYS A 54 8.66 7.76 3.17
N ASP A 55 7.98 7.56 4.30
CA ASP A 55 7.38 6.27 4.64
C ASP A 55 5.84 6.32 4.69
N LEU A 56 5.22 7.29 3.99
CA LEU A 56 3.76 7.46 4.03
C LEU A 56 3.00 6.33 3.29
N ILE A 57 3.67 5.60 2.39
CA ILE A 57 3.10 4.47 1.65
C ILE A 57 4.07 3.30 1.80
N GLY A 58 3.60 2.19 2.35
CA GLY A 58 4.37 0.95 2.50
C GLY A 58 3.68 -0.24 1.84
N TRP A 59 4.38 -1.38 1.77
CA TRP A 59 3.84 -2.63 1.24
C TRP A 59 4.59 -3.84 1.79
N ILE A 60 4.03 -5.03 1.61
CA ILE A 60 4.69 -6.31 1.90
C ILE A 60 5.34 -6.86 0.62
N ASP A 61 6.68 -7.01 0.62
CA ASP A 61 7.43 -7.53 -0.55
C ASP A 61 7.21 -9.03 -0.81
N GLN A 62 7.06 -9.80 0.27
CA GLN A 62 6.81 -11.24 0.21
C GLN A 62 5.52 -11.56 0.97
N PRO A 63 4.34 -11.43 0.34
CA PRO A 63 3.07 -11.61 1.03
C PRO A 63 2.87 -13.07 1.43
N SER A 64 2.48 -13.27 2.68
CA SER A 64 2.03 -14.54 3.23
C SER A 64 0.69 -14.36 3.95
N VAL A 65 0.04 -15.47 4.31
CA VAL A 65 -1.19 -15.44 5.12
C VAL A 65 -0.88 -14.88 6.51
N GLU A 66 0.24 -15.29 7.11
CA GLU A 66 0.67 -14.83 8.44
C GLU A 66 0.93 -13.33 8.45
N LEU A 67 1.66 -12.79 7.47
CA LEU A 67 1.95 -11.37 7.38
C LEU A 67 0.70 -10.52 7.13
N SER A 68 -0.22 -11.02 6.29
CA SER A 68 -1.50 -10.36 6.07
C SER A 68 -2.32 -10.33 7.36
N ASN A 69 -2.38 -11.44 8.08
CA ASN A 69 -3.08 -11.52 9.36
C ASN A 69 -2.46 -10.60 10.42
N ALA A 70 -1.13 -10.59 10.52
CA ALA A 70 -0.41 -9.72 11.43
C ALA A 70 -0.67 -8.23 11.12
N LEU A 71 -0.63 -7.83 9.85
CA LEU A 71 -0.95 -6.46 9.43
C LEU A 71 -2.38 -6.08 9.82
N MET A 72 -3.37 -6.94 9.57
CA MET A 72 -4.77 -6.64 9.89
C MET A 72 -5.07 -6.51 11.38
N HIS A 73 -4.25 -7.10 12.26
CA HIS A 73 -4.45 -7.10 13.71
C HIS A 73 -3.41 -6.27 14.48
N HIS A 74 -2.52 -5.56 13.78
CA HIS A 74 -1.50 -4.74 14.44
C HIS A 74 -2.17 -3.54 15.15
N PRO A 75 -1.79 -3.22 16.40
CA PRO A 75 -2.47 -2.17 17.19
C PRO A 75 -2.40 -0.77 16.57
N ASP A 76 -1.38 -0.49 15.76
CA ASP A 76 -1.22 0.80 15.06
C ASP A 76 -2.00 0.90 13.73
N ILE A 77 -2.73 -0.15 13.33
CA ILE A 77 -3.55 -0.13 12.11
C ILE A 77 -4.98 0.29 12.47
N ASN A 78 -5.41 1.44 11.94
CA ASN A 78 -6.71 2.01 12.31
C ASN A 78 -7.88 1.52 11.44
N LEU A 79 -7.63 1.10 10.19
CA LEU A 79 -8.68 0.78 9.23
C LEU A 79 -8.18 -0.17 8.12
N ILE A 80 -9.07 -1.07 7.66
CA ILE A 80 -8.80 -2.03 6.58
C ILE A 80 -9.71 -1.69 5.38
N LEU A 81 -9.13 -1.62 4.18
CA LEU A 81 -9.82 -1.38 2.89
C LEU A 81 -9.56 -2.51 1.90
#